data_AF-A0AA37RK83-F1
#
_entry.id   AF-A0AA37RK83-F1
#
_cell.length_a   1.000
_cell.length_b   1.000
_cell.length_c   1.000
_cell.angle_alpha   90.00
_cell.angle_beta   90.00
_cell.angle_gamma   90.00
#
_symmetry.space_group_name_H-M   'P 1'
#
loop_
_entity.id
_entity.type
_entity.pdbx_description
1 polymer ?
#
loop_
_entity_poly.entity_id
_entity_poly.type
_entity_poly.pdbx_seq_one_letter_code
_entity_poly.pdbx_strand_id
1 'polypeptide(L)' 'MMDAVIAEPGELTQHDLDPAEAFVRAGFGESFRAHDWLHNVEGVHVLVTEDDELLAHASG' A
#
# COMPACT_ATOMS: atom_id res chain seq x y z
N MET A 1 13.50 13.16 -2.87
CA MET A 1 13.39 12.68 -4.27
C MET A 1 12.17 11.79 -4.31
N MET A 2 11.29 11.93 -5.29
CA MET A 2 10.10 11.08 -5.37
C MET A 2 10.36 9.85 -6.23
N ASP A 3 10.07 8.68 -5.67
CA ASP A 3 10.22 7.39 -6.32
C ASP A 3 8.86 6.69 -6.42
N ALA A 4 8.68 5.92 -7.49
CA ALA A 4 7.51 5.09 -7.71
C ALA A 4 7.94 3.64 -7.95
N VAL A 5 7.40 2.72 -7.16
CA VAL A 5 7.64 1.28 -7.27
C VAL A 5 6.37 0.60 -7.72
N ILE A 6 6.50 -0.26 -8.74
CA ILE A 6 5.45 -1.21 -9.14
C ILE A 6 5.94 -2.58 -8.70
N ALA A 7 5.20 -3.23 -7.81
CA ALA A 7 5.52 -4.54 -7.26
C ALA A 7 4.48 -5.57 -7.70
N GLU A 8 4.95 -6.67 -8.26
CA GLU A 8 4.14 -7.83 -8.63
C GLU A 8 3.66 -8.59 -7.38
N PRO A 9 2.65 -9.47 -7.52
CA PRO A 9 2.15 -10.26 -6.41
C PRO A 9 3.27 -11.03 -5.68
N GLY A 10 3.40 -10.77 -4.38
CA GLY A 10 4.39 -11.42 -3.51
C GLY A 10 5.79 -10.79 -3.53
N GLU A 11 6.04 -9.70 -4.28
CA GLU A 11 7.31 -8.98 -4.23
C GLU A 11 7.42 -8.05 -3.00
N LEU A 12 6.29 -7.59 -2.48
CA LEU A 12 6.27 -6.80 -1.24
C LEU A 12 6.40 -7.70 -0.02
N THR A 13 7.22 -7.26 0.92
CA THR A 13 7.34 -7.90 2.23
C THR A 13 6.29 -7.35 3.19
N GLN A 14 6.11 -8.01 4.35
CA GLN A 14 5.24 -7.48 5.39
C GLN A 14 5.66 -6.08 5.87
N HIS A 15 6.97 -5.78 5.84
CA HIS A 15 7.50 -4.47 6.19
C HIS A 15 7.04 -3.37 5.22
N ASP A 16 6.73 -3.71 3.98
CA ASP A 16 6.19 -2.78 2.97
C ASP A 16 4.66 -2.70 3.04
N LEU A 17 4.01 -3.83 3.34
CA LEU A 17 2.55 -3.94 3.42
C LEU A 17 1.96 -3.26 4.67
N ASP A 18 2.63 -3.36 5.82
CA ASP A 18 2.17 -2.73 7.07
C ASP A 18 1.97 -1.20 6.96
N PRO A 19 2.97 -0.41 6.50
CA PRO A 19 2.79 1.03 6.33
C PRO A 19 1.79 1.36 5.21
N ALA A 20 1.70 0.54 4.16
CA ALA A 20 0.71 0.70 3.10
C ALA A 20 -0.73 0.52 3.60
N GLU A 21 -1.00 -0.52 4.40
CA GLU A 21 -2.33 -0.71 5.01
C GLU A 21 -2.67 0.46 5.94
N ALA A 22 -1.72 0.88 6.77
CA ALA A 22 -1.91 2.00 7.68
C ALA A 22 -2.23 3.30 6.94
N PHE A 23 -1.53 3.58 5.83
CA PHE A 23 -1.76 4.74 4.98
C PHE A 23 -3.16 4.74 4.36
N VAL A 24 -3.56 3.62 3.74
CA VAL A 24 -4.90 3.49 3.13
C VAL A 24 -5.99 3.60 4.20
N ARG A 25 -5.81 2.94 5.34
CA ARG A 25 -6.74 3.03 6.47
C ARG A 25 -6.87 4.46 6.99
N ALA A 26 -5.78 5.22 7.07
CA ALA A 26 -5.82 6.62 7.48
C ALA A 26 -6.56 7.50 6.47
N GLY A 27 -6.37 7.27 5.16
CA GLY A 27 -7.04 8.03 4.10
C GLY A 27 -8.55 7.78 4.01
N PHE A 28 -8.99 6.53 4.18
CA PHE A 28 -10.40 6.13 4.10
C PHE A 28 -11.13 6.14 5.47
N GLY A 29 -10.39 6.22 6.58
CA GLY A 29 -10.93 6.26 7.94
C GLY A 29 -11.78 5.02 8.29
N GLU A 30 -12.90 5.26 8.98
CA GLU A 30 -13.81 4.19 9.44
C GLU A 30 -14.49 3.42 8.28
N SER A 31 -14.40 3.93 7.05
CA SER A 31 -14.98 3.27 5.88
C SER A 31 -14.11 2.11 5.37
N PHE A 32 -12.83 2.02 5.79
CA PHE A 32 -11.92 0.96 5.38
C PHE A 32 -11.96 -0.23 6.34
N ARG A 33 -12.54 -1.34 5.89
CA ARG A 33 -12.66 -2.57 6.66
C ARG A 33 -11.43 -3.44 6.44
N ALA A 34 -11.10 -4.28 7.43
CA ALA A 34 -10.00 -5.25 7.29
C ALA A 34 -10.15 -6.17 6.06
N HIS A 35 -11.37 -6.44 5.63
CA HIS A 35 -11.63 -7.26 4.45
C HIS A 35 -11.29 -6.55 3.14
N ASP A 36 -11.33 -5.21 3.09
CA ASP A 36 -11.01 -4.43 1.88
C ASP A 36 -9.51 -4.51 1.54
N TRP A 37 -8.67 -4.72 2.56
CA TRP A 37 -7.24 -4.97 2.40
C TRP A 37 -6.95 -6.36 1.82
N LEU A 38 -7.60 -7.40 2.35
CA LEU A 38 -7.34 -8.80 1.98
C LEU A 38 -7.55 -9.10 0.49
N HIS A 39 -8.44 -8.39 -0.21
CA HIS A 39 -8.65 -8.56 -1.65
C HIS A 39 -7.50 -8.06 -2.52
N ASN A 40 -6.64 -7.22 -1.96
CA ASN A 40 -5.61 -6.49 -2.70
C ASN A 40 -4.20 -7.04 -2.49
N VAL A 41 -4.00 -7.93 -1.50
CA VAL A 41 -2.67 -8.43 -1.11
C VAL A 41 -2.03 -9.32 -2.20
N GLU A 42 -2.84 -9.98 -3.02
CA GLU A 42 -2.37 -10.81 -4.15
C GLU A 42 -2.32 -10.03 -5.48
N GLY A 43 -2.51 -8.70 -5.45
CA GLY A 43 -2.54 -7.85 -6.62
C GLY A 43 -1.19 -7.19 -6.95
N VAL A 44 -1.18 -6.40 -8.02
CA VAL A 44 -0.05 -5.50 -8.32
C VAL A 44 -0.17 -4.27 -7.43
N HIS A 45 0.92 -3.87 -6.82
CA HIS A 45 0.96 -2.70 -5.95
C HIS A 45 1.76 -1.56 -6.58
N VAL A 46 1.25 -0.35 -6.44
CA VAL A 46 1.98 0.89 -6.77
C VAL A 46 2.20 1.67 -5.49
N LEU A 47 3.46 1.94 -5.15
CA LEU A 47 3.86 2.77 -4.01
C LEU A 47 4.59 4.01 -4.51
N VAL A 48 4.24 5.17 -3.95
CA VAL A 48 4.98 6.43 -4.19
C VAL A 48 5.59 6.88 -2.88
N THR A 49 6.91 7.06 -2.85
CA THR A 49 7.65 7.50 -1.66
C THR A 49 8.44 8.77 -1.90
N GLU A 50 8.60 9.58 -0.87
CA GLU A 50 9.58 10.68 -0.83
C GLU A 50 10.33 10.62 0.49
N ASP A 51 11.66 10.55 0.43
CA ASP A 51 12.53 10.54 1.61
C ASP A 51 12.09 9.49 2.66
N ASP A 52 11.79 8.28 2.18
CA ASP A 52 11.27 7.11 2.93
C ASP A 52 9.83 7.25 3.49
N GLU A 53 9.12 8.34 3.20
CA GLU A 53 7.71 8.52 3.56
C GLU A 53 6.78 8.04 2.44
N LEU A 54 5.78 7.21 2.77
CA LEU A 54 4.77 6.75 1.81
C LEU A 54 3.72 7.85 1.58
N LEU A 55 3.60 8.28 0.32
CA LEU A 55 2.72 9.37 -0.08
C LEU A 55 1.48 8.90 -0.85
N ALA A 56 1.55 7.75 -1.50
CA ALA A 56 0.42 7.12 -2.16
C ALA A 56 0.58 5.60 -2.26
N HIS A 57 -0.56 4.92 -2.22
CA HIS A 57 -0.68 3.48 -2.46
C HIS A 57 -1.87 3.21 -3.37
N ALA A 58 -1.70 2.28 -4.31
CA ALA A 58 -2.79 1.70 -5.09
C ALA A 58 -2.53 0.21 -5.30
N SER A 59 -3.60 -0.56 -5.45
CA SER A 59 -3.55 -2.00 -5.70
C SER A 59 -4.76 -2.47 -6.51
N GLY A 60 -4.57 -3.54 -7.29
CA GLY A 60 -5.65 -4.18 -8.06
C GLY A 60 -5.20 -5.42 -8.81
#